data_AF-A0A9W4RDL5-F1
#
_entry.id   AF-A0A9W4RDL5-F1
#
_cell.length_a   1.000
_cell.length_b   1.000
_cell.length_c   1.000
_cell.angle_alpha   90.00
_cell.angle_beta   90.00
_cell.angle_gamma   90.00
#
_symmetry.space_group_name_H-M   'P 1'
#
loop_
_entity.id
_entity.type
_entity.pdbx_description
1 polymer ?
#
loop_
_entity_poly.entity_id
_entity_poly.type
_entity_poly.pdbx_seq_one_letter_code
_entity_poly.pdbx_strand_id
1 'polypeptide(L)'
;MKTDEDAWRAFTQLGAETLSKLQRNDISMTQAVRFFEAKSDLIADREAVQSILDTVSEIDGFPRHYSELIGLLTSYPSRDALIAWLKS
;
A
#
# COMPACT_ATOMS: atom_id res chain seq x y z
N MET A 1 -4.88 -4.21 24.38
CA MET A 1 -4.69 -5.02 23.15
C MET A 1 -4.99 -4.11 21.98
N LYS A 2 -4.04 -3.87 21.07
CA LYS A 2 -4.41 -3.36 19.73
C LYS A 2 -5.07 -4.52 19.01
N THR A 3 -6.28 -4.32 18.51
CA THR A 3 -6.99 -5.35 17.74
C THR A 3 -6.40 -5.45 16.34
N ASP A 4 -6.57 -6.58 15.65
CA ASP A 4 -6.12 -6.74 14.27
C ASP A 4 -6.77 -5.69 13.34
N GLU A 5 -7.99 -5.23 13.68
CA GLU A 5 -8.66 -4.12 13.00
C GLU A 5 -7.91 -2.80 13.16
N ASP A 6 -7.43 -2.48 14.37
CA ASP A 6 -6.64 -1.26 14.61
C ASP A 6 -5.32 -1.27 13.83
N ALA A 7 -4.66 -2.44 13.77
CA ALA A 7 -3.43 -2.63 13.01
C ALA A 7 -3.68 -2.47 11.51
N TRP A 8 -4.78 -3.01 11.00
CA TRP A 8 -5.19 -2.89 9.62
C TRP A 8 -5.55 -1.45 9.23
N ARG A 9 -6.33 -0.75 10.06
CA ARG A 9 -6.64 0.67 9.86
C ARG A 9 -5.37 1.53 9.85
N ALA A 10 -4.43 1.25 10.76
CA ALA A 10 -3.15 1.94 10.76
C ALA A 10 -2.34 1.67 9.49
N PHE A 11 -2.33 0.43 9.01
CA PHE A 11 -1.66 0.08 7.76
C PHE A 11 -2.24 0.83 6.56
N THR A 12 -3.56 0.82 6.39
CA THR A 12 -4.23 1.49 5.26
C THR A 12 -4.00 3.00 5.27
N GLN A 13 -4.10 3.64 6.44
CA GLN A 13 -3.78 5.06 6.59
C GLN A 13 -2.31 5.38 6.28
N LEU A 14 -1.38 4.67 6.91
CA LEU A 14 0.06 4.91 6.72
C LEU A 14 0.52 4.55 5.30
N GLY A 15 -0.10 3.56 4.67
CA GLY A 15 0.16 3.18 3.28
C GLY A 15 -0.22 4.30 2.32
N ALA A 16 -1.44 4.85 2.46
CA ALA A 16 -1.87 6.01 1.67
C ALA A 16 -0.96 7.23 1.89
N GLU A 17 -0.56 7.50 3.13
CA GLU A 17 0.36 8.59 3.45
C GLU A 17 1.76 8.37 2.83
N THR A 18 2.27 7.14 2.90
CA THR A 18 3.58 6.77 2.34
C THR A 18 3.59 6.96 0.83
N LEU A 19 2.55 6.50 0.13
CA LEU A 19 2.39 6.76 -1.29
C LEU A 19 2.28 8.27 -1.54
N SER A 20 1.39 8.99 -0.85
CA SER A 20 1.27 10.44 -1.05
C SER A 20 2.60 11.21 -0.85
N LYS A 21 3.44 10.79 0.12
CA LYS A 21 4.80 11.34 0.33
C LYS A 21 5.73 11.00 -0.83
N LEU A 22 5.70 9.76 -1.31
CA LEU A 22 6.50 9.34 -2.46
C LEU A 22 6.12 10.15 -3.71
N GLN A 23 4.82 10.34 -3.98
CA GLN A 23 4.32 11.15 -5.09
C GLN A 23 4.81 12.60 -5.07
N ARG A 24 4.95 13.19 -3.87
CA ARG A 24 5.45 14.55 -3.69
C ARG A 24 6.98 14.64 -3.67
N ASN A 25 7.68 13.52 -3.84
CA ASN A 25 9.14 13.40 -3.66
C ASN A 25 9.61 13.75 -2.24
N ASP A 26 8.74 13.61 -1.22
CA ASP A 26 9.10 13.83 0.19
C ASP A 26 9.91 12.64 0.77
N ILE A 27 9.79 11.46 0.15
CA ILE A 27 10.55 10.25 0.48
C ILE A 27 11.02 9.55 -0.79
N SER A 28 12.04 8.71 -0.67
CA SER A 28 12.51 7.87 -1.78
C SER A 28 11.66 6.62 -1.98
N MET A 29 11.70 6.06 -3.20
CA MET A 29 11.10 4.76 -3.52
C MET A 29 11.58 3.66 -2.57
N THR A 30 12.87 3.64 -2.21
CA THR A 30 13.43 2.68 -1.24
C THR A 30 12.78 2.80 0.13
N GLN A 31 12.44 4.02 0.59
CA GLN A 31 11.73 4.21 1.85
C GLN A 31 10.30 3.66 1.78
N ALA A 32 9.60 3.88 0.66
CA ALA A 32 8.25 3.35 0.44
C ALA A 32 8.24 1.81 0.34
N VAL A 33 9.17 1.21 -0.41
CA VAL A 33 9.32 -0.26 -0.52
C VAL A 33 9.54 -0.88 0.85
N ARG A 34 10.48 -0.35 1.65
CA ARG A 34 10.74 -0.84 3.02
C ARG A 34 9.52 -0.77 3.92
N PHE A 35 8.69 0.27 3.77
CA PHE A 35 7.44 0.37 4.52
C PHE A 35 6.51 -0.79 4.19
N PHE A 36 6.25 -1.06 2.91
CA PHE A 36 5.33 -2.12 2.50
C PHE A 36 5.88 -3.52 2.78
N GLU A 37 7.18 -3.74 2.63
CA GLU A 37 7.84 -4.98 3.06
C GLU A 37 7.66 -5.23 4.57
N ALA A 38 7.90 -4.21 5.40
CA ALA A 38 7.77 -4.31 6.86
C ALA A 38 6.31 -4.47 7.34
N LYS A 39 5.32 -4.27 6.46
CA LYS A 39 3.90 -4.45 6.74
C LYS A 39 3.29 -5.65 6.01
N SER A 40 4.09 -6.43 5.30
CA SER A 40 3.64 -7.58 4.51
C SER A 40 2.83 -8.59 5.33
N ASP A 41 3.16 -8.81 6.60
CA ASP A 41 2.43 -9.72 7.50
C ASP A 41 0.95 -9.33 7.70
N LEU A 42 0.61 -8.04 7.58
CA LEU A 42 -0.78 -7.58 7.70
C LEU A 42 -1.62 -7.91 6.47
N ILE A 43 -0.97 -8.00 5.30
CA ILE A 43 -1.59 -8.44 4.05
C ILE A 43 -1.59 -9.97 3.98
N ALA A 44 -0.54 -10.61 4.52
CA ALA A 44 -0.29 -12.05 4.55
C ALA A 44 -0.73 -12.79 3.26
N ASP A 45 -0.45 -12.15 2.12
CA ASP A 45 -0.57 -12.69 0.78
C ASP A 45 0.62 -12.16 -0.03
N ARG A 46 1.51 -13.07 -0.43
CA ARG A 46 2.80 -12.72 -1.06
C ARG A 46 2.62 -12.05 -2.42
N GLU A 47 1.65 -12.51 -3.19
CA GLU A 47 1.38 -11.99 -4.53
C GLU A 47 0.82 -10.57 -4.43
N ALA A 48 -0.13 -10.34 -3.52
CA ALA A 48 -0.65 -9.01 -3.26
C ALA A 48 0.43 -8.04 -2.77
N VAL A 49 1.33 -8.49 -1.88
CA VAL A 49 2.48 -7.68 -1.45
C VAL A 49 3.35 -7.31 -2.64
N GLN A 50 3.65 -8.26 -3.53
CA GLN A 50 4.45 -7.99 -4.72
C GLN A 50 3.77 -6.96 -5.64
N SER A 51 2.46 -7.07 -5.88
CA SER A 51 1.71 -6.09 -6.68
C SER A 51 1.81 -4.66 -6.11
N ILE A 52 1.81 -4.51 -4.78
CA ILE A 52 2.04 -3.20 -4.14
C ILE A 52 3.44 -2.69 -4.44
N LEU A 53 4.47 -3.55 -4.30
CA LEU A 53 5.86 -3.16 -4.54
C LEU A 53 6.10 -2.79 -6.00
N ASP A 54 5.45 -3.49 -6.93
CA ASP A 54 5.50 -3.20 -8.36
C ASP A 54 4.84 -1.83 -8.62
N THR A 55 3.65 -1.58 -8.06
CA THR A 55 2.95 -0.28 -8.14
C THR A 55 3.81 0.87 -7.59
N VAL A 56 4.52 0.65 -6.48
CA VAL A 56 5.45 1.64 -5.89
C VAL A 56 6.63 1.91 -6.81
N SER A 57 7.14 0.88 -7.48
CA SER A 57 8.30 0.97 -8.38
C SER A 57 7.96 1.59 -9.73
N GLU A 58 6.68 1.60 -10.10
CA GLU A 58 6.16 2.12 -11.37
C GLU A 58 5.74 3.58 -11.33
N ILE A 59 6.01 4.33 -10.25
CA ILE A 59 5.54 5.72 -10.11
C ILE A 59 5.97 6.64 -11.27
N ASP A 60 7.07 6.31 -11.95
CA ASP A 60 7.56 7.03 -13.15
C ASP A 60 6.89 6.61 -14.48
N GLY A 61 6.01 5.58 -14.49
CA GLY A 61 5.44 4.99 -15.72
C GLY A 61 3.95 4.66 -15.69
N PHE A 62 3.35 4.44 -14.51
CA PHE A 62 1.93 4.07 -14.37
C PHE A 62 1.20 4.89 -13.28
N PRO A 63 0.91 6.18 -13.52
CA PRO A 63 0.28 7.07 -12.54
C PRO A 63 -1.12 6.63 -12.09
N ARG A 64 -1.79 5.83 -12.92
CA ARG A 64 -3.18 5.40 -12.71
C ARG A 64 -3.30 4.38 -11.57
N HIS A 65 -2.61 3.25 -11.66
CA HIS A 65 -2.63 2.21 -10.61
C HIS A 65 -2.15 2.76 -9.27
N TYR A 66 -1.13 3.62 -9.33
CA TYR A 66 -0.61 4.32 -8.18
C TYR A 66 -1.65 5.22 -7.48
N SER A 67 -2.34 6.08 -8.25
CA SER A 67 -3.38 6.96 -7.72
C SER A 67 -4.60 6.18 -7.22
N GLU A 68 -4.97 5.11 -7.92
CA GLU A 68 -6.05 4.21 -7.53
C GLU A 68 -5.72 3.48 -6.22
N LEU A 69 -4.48 3.04 -6.02
CA LEU A 69 -4.04 2.44 -4.75
C LEU A 69 -4.12 3.43 -3.59
N ILE A 70 -3.72 4.70 -3.78
CA ILE A 70 -3.91 5.75 -2.77
C ILE A 70 -5.40 5.91 -2.43
N GLY A 71 -6.25 6.01 -3.45
CA GLY A 71 -7.70 6.13 -3.30
C GLY A 71 -8.31 4.93 -2.55
N LEU A 72 -7.86 3.72 -2.89
CA LEU A 72 -8.30 2.51 -2.23
C LEU A 72 -7.89 2.52 -0.76
N LEU A 73 -6.62 2.74 -0.44
CA LEU A 73 -6.12 2.75 0.94
C LEU A 73 -6.76 3.84 1.82
N THR A 74 -7.04 5.03 1.27
CA THR A 74 -7.76 6.10 1.98
C THR A 74 -9.22 5.77 2.29
N SER A 75 -9.81 4.79 1.60
CA SER A 75 -11.16 4.29 1.88
C SER A 75 -11.23 3.25 3.01
N TYR A 76 -10.09 2.88 3.61
CA TYR A 76 -9.98 1.84 4.63
C TYR A 76 -10.63 0.51 4.17
N PRO A 77 -10.15 -0.09 3.07
CA PRO A 77 -10.75 -1.28 2.49
C PRO A 77 -10.63 -2.44 3.48
N SER A 78 -11.45 -3.48 3.34
CA SER A 78 -11.13 -4.75 4.01
C SER A 78 -9.85 -5.34 3.42
N ARG A 79 -9.20 -6.23 4.18
CA ARG A 79 -8.01 -6.95 3.70
C ARG A 79 -8.30 -7.74 2.42
N ASP A 80 -9.42 -8.45 2.38
CA ASP A 80 -9.82 -9.23 1.22
C ASP A 80 -10.11 -8.35 0.00
N ALA A 81 -10.71 -7.17 0.19
CA ALA A 81 -10.96 -6.23 -0.90
C ALA A 81 -9.66 -5.67 -1.49
N LEU A 82 -8.67 -5.35 -0.63
CA LEU A 82 -7.35 -4.92 -1.11
C LEU A 82 -6.65 -6.04 -1.89
N ILE A 83 -6.66 -7.27 -1.38
CA ILE A 83 -6.05 -8.42 -2.05
C ILE A 83 -6.71 -8.69 -3.40
N ALA A 84 -8.05 -8.65 -3.46
CA ALA A 84 -8.78 -8.86 -4.70
C ALA A 84 -8.44 -7.80 -5.76
N TRP A 85 -8.30 -6.54 -5.36
CA TRP A 85 -7.91 -5.46 -6.28
C TRP A 85 -6.45 -5.60 -6.74
N LEU A 86 -5.53 -6.01 -5.87
CA LEU A 86 -4.11 -6.18 -6.21
C LEU A 86 -3.85 -7.35 -7.16
N LYS A 87 -4.81 -8.24 -7.33
CA LYS A 87 -4.73 -9.45 -8.17
C LYS A 87 -5.58 -9.38 -9.44
N SER A 88 -6.32 -8.28 -9.64
CA SER A 88 -7.15 -8.06 -10.83
C SER A 88 -6.37 -7.40 -11.95
#